data_AF-A0A850A4M9-F1
#
_entry.id   AF-A0A850A4M9-F1
#
_cell.length_a   1.000
_cell.length_b   1.000
_cell.length_c   1.000
_cell.angle_alpha   90.00
_cell.angle_beta   90.00
_cell.angle_gamma   90.00
#
_symmetry.space_group_name_H-M   'P 1'
#
loop_
_entity.id
_entity.type
_entity.pdbx_description
1 polymer ?
#
loop_
_entity_poly.entity_id
_entity_poly.type
_entity_poly.pdbx_seq_one_letter_code
_entity_poly.pdbx_strand_id
1 'polypeptide(L)'
;AAWRRHAPYEFTPELRGHLEALLDPLASPAGIEVLGEHGEPWEPGDTAWWWLLDPPDPWYAASDQTEMVALTLLRQAAFPDLDQLAWATTLRLPLEMAPDRPWLAAVAASYTDAGAGLRLRPEDEPDRRRAELAELAHLLLAQGQAMGFEAAHWAEAEHWVVEWQRQGQRRASFTLAAVTALTPRVWRSRALIPGHSRFLVLPGSRASLLQWRFDHHPLWASAAASGGWTFVKFRHLREMLADRDTDPDIWLAHLGLDAVTTAHGEQMRLF
;
A
#
# COMPACT_ATOMS: atom_id res chain seq x y z
N ALA A 1 -27.81 34.45 -18.74
CA ALA A 1 -26.62 34.00 -19.50
C ALA A 1 -26.96 32.66 -20.15
N ALA A 2 -26.89 32.58 -21.48
CA ALA A 2 -27.25 31.39 -22.24
C ALA A 2 -26.10 30.38 -22.21
N TRP A 3 -26.35 29.18 -21.68
CA TRP A 3 -25.42 28.05 -21.78
C TRP A 3 -25.32 27.64 -23.26
N ARG A 4 -24.20 27.95 -23.91
CA ARG A 4 -23.87 27.36 -25.22
C ARG A 4 -23.48 25.91 -24.96
N ARG A 5 -24.27 24.95 -25.46
CA ARG A 5 -23.80 23.58 -25.64
C ARG A 5 -22.57 23.65 -26.56
N HIS A 6 -21.40 23.31 -26.03
CA HIS A 6 -20.29 22.96 -26.90
C HIS A 6 -20.73 21.82 -27.82
N ALA A 7 -20.30 21.85 -29.08
CA ALA A 7 -20.48 20.72 -29.98
C ALA A 7 -19.97 19.45 -29.28
N PRO A 8 -20.65 18.29 -29.42
CA PRO A 8 -20.17 17.06 -28.84
C PRO A 8 -18.72 16.85 -29.27
N TYR A 9 -17.85 16.58 -28.30
CA TYR A 9 -16.44 16.29 -28.58
C TYR A 9 -16.43 15.05 -29.47
N GLU A 10 -16.05 15.20 -30.74
CA GLU A 10 -15.88 14.06 -31.63
C GLU A 10 -14.56 13.37 -31.28
N PHE A 11 -14.64 12.20 -30.68
CA PHE A 11 -13.47 11.35 -30.46
C PHE A 11 -12.82 11.02 -31.82
N THR A 12 -11.49 11.12 -31.89
CA THR A 12 -10.74 10.70 -33.08
C THR A 12 -11.02 9.23 -33.39
N PRO A 13 -10.87 8.76 -34.64
CA PRO A 13 -11.05 7.35 -34.99
C PRO A 13 -10.21 6.40 -34.13
N GLU A 14 -8.99 6.81 -33.75
CA GLU A 14 -8.12 6.03 -32.86
C GLU A 14 -8.68 5.95 -31.44
N LEU A 15 -9.12 7.09 -30.90
CA LEU A 15 -9.72 7.14 -29.56
C LEU A 15 -11.06 6.40 -29.52
N ARG A 16 -11.84 6.46 -30.61
CA ARG A 16 -13.06 5.67 -30.79
C ARG A 16 -12.76 4.17 -30.84
N GLY A 17 -11.74 3.74 -31.58
CA GLY A 17 -11.31 2.34 -31.62
C GLY A 17 -10.86 1.83 -30.25
N HIS A 18 -10.14 2.65 -29.47
CA HIS A 18 -9.81 2.31 -28.08
C HIS A 18 -11.04 2.26 -27.17
N LEU A 19 -12.00 3.17 -27.35
CA LEU A 19 -13.27 3.17 -26.61
C LEU A 19 -14.15 1.97 -27.00
N GLU A 20 -14.18 1.57 -28.27
CA GLU A 20 -14.91 0.40 -28.75
C GLU A 20 -14.24 -0.91 -28.27
N ALA A 21 -12.91 -0.95 -28.17
CA ALA A 21 -12.19 -2.05 -27.52
C ALA A 21 -12.41 -2.08 -26.00
N LEU A 22 -12.54 -0.92 -25.34
CA LEU A 22 -13.00 -0.81 -23.94
C LEU A 22 -14.44 -1.30 -23.75
N LEU A 23 -15.26 -1.24 -24.80
CA LEU A 23 -16.64 -1.71 -24.82
C LEU A 23 -16.77 -3.17 -25.28
N ASP A 24 -15.69 -3.81 -25.72
CA ASP A 24 -15.63 -5.26 -25.86
C ASP A 24 -15.34 -5.84 -24.47
N PRO A 25 -16.35 -6.40 -23.78
CA PRO A 25 -16.15 -6.93 -22.44
C PRO A 25 -15.15 -8.08 -22.43
N LEU A 26 -14.79 -8.68 -23.57
CA LEU A 26 -13.89 -9.84 -23.63
C LEU A 26 -12.44 -9.48 -23.93
N ALA A 27 -12.13 -8.22 -24.26
CA ALA A 27 -10.78 -7.80 -24.61
C ALA A 27 -10.28 -6.73 -23.63
N SER A 28 -9.32 -7.09 -22.77
CA SER A 28 -8.60 -6.09 -21.96
C SER A 28 -7.81 -5.17 -22.92
N PRO A 29 -8.09 -3.86 -22.96
CA PRO A 29 -7.35 -2.94 -23.81
C PRO A 29 -5.87 -2.95 -23.44
N ALA A 30 -5.01 -2.75 -24.44
CA ALA A 30 -3.58 -2.66 -24.21
C ALA A 30 -3.26 -1.54 -23.21
N GLY A 31 -2.40 -1.84 -22.23
CA GLY A 31 -2.04 -0.88 -21.17
C GLY A 31 -3.02 -0.81 -20.01
N ILE A 32 -4.08 -1.64 -20.00
CA ILE A 32 -5.07 -1.70 -18.92
C ILE A 32 -5.06 -3.10 -18.29
N GLU A 33 -5.11 -3.13 -16.96
CA GLU A 33 -5.35 -4.32 -16.17
C GLU A 33 -6.80 -4.34 -15.70
N VAL A 34 -7.46 -5.48 -15.86
CA VAL A 34 -8.83 -5.70 -15.42
C VAL A 34 -8.81 -6.79 -14.35
N LEU A 35 -9.32 -6.44 -13.17
CA LEU A 35 -9.40 -7.35 -12.02
C LEU A 35 -10.86 -7.53 -11.62
N GLY A 36 -11.16 -8.70 -11.05
CA GLY A 36 -12.41 -8.95 -10.36
C GLY A 36 -12.47 -8.24 -8.99
N GLU A 37 -13.44 -8.63 -8.18
CA GLU A 37 -13.77 -7.96 -6.92
C GLU A 37 -12.70 -8.14 -5.82
N HIS A 38 -11.91 -9.22 -5.88
CA HIS A 38 -10.89 -9.52 -4.86
C HIS A 38 -9.46 -9.53 -5.40
N GLY A 39 -9.25 -9.03 -6.62
CA GLY A 39 -7.92 -8.93 -7.25
C GLY A 39 -7.52 -10.13 -8.10
N GLU A 40 -8.41 -11.10 -8.25
CA GLU A 40 -8.34 -12.17 -9.24
C GLU A 40 -8.49 -11.65 -10.68
N PRO A 41 -8.04 -12.41 -11.70
CA PRO A 41 -8.40 -12.12 -13.08
C PRO A 41 -9.92 -12.06 -13.24
N TRP A 42 -10.41 -10.99 -13.88
CA TRP A 42 -11.85 -10.80 -14.08
C TRP A 42 -12.45 -11.85 -15.03
N GLU A 43 -13.66 -12.33 -14.72
CA GLU A 43 -14.46 -13.19 -15.59
C GLU A 43 -15.75 -12.51 -16.09
N PRO A 44 -16.21 -12.79 -17.33
CA PRO A 44 -17.42 -12.21 -17.87
C PRO A 44 -18.67 -12.51 -17.03
N GLY A 45 -19.31 -11.44 -16.53
CA GLY A 45 -20.51 -11.54 -15.69
C GLY A 45 -20.30 -10.95 -14.29
N ASP A 46 -19.05 -10.75 -13.88
CA ASP A 46 -18.69 -10.20 -12.59
C ASP A 46 -18.37 -8.69 -12.66
N THR A 47 -18.28 -8.06 -11.48
CA THR A 47 -17.85 -6.66 -11.36
C THR A 47 -16.39 -6.53 -11.79
N ALA A 48 -16.15 -5.78 -12.86
CA ALA A 48 -14.82 -5.47 -13.35
C ALA A 48 -14.29 -4.17 -12.75
N TRP A 49 -13.03 -4.18 -12.35
CA TRP A 49 -12.29 -3.00 -11.98
C TRP A 49 -11.09 -2.80 -12.91
N TRP A 50 -10.80 -1.54 -13.26
CA TRP A 50 -9.89 -1.20 -14.36
C TRP A 50 -8.78 -0.28 -13.89
N TRP A 51 -7.53 -0.58 -14.26
CA TRP A 51 -6.37 0.24 -13.91
C TRP A 51 -5.36 0.35 -15.05
N LEU A 52 -4.59 1.44 -15.04
CA LEU A 52 -3.45 1.58 -15.95
C LEU A 52 -2.30 0.66 -15.51
N LEU A 53 -1.78 -0.14 -16.42
CA LEU A 53 -0.59 -0.97 -16.21
C LEU A 53 0.66 -0.12 -15.92
N ASP A 54 0.75 1.05 -16.56
CA ASP A 54 1.85 2.00 -16.42
C ASP A 54 1.28 3.40 -16.12
N PRO A 55 0.89 3.67 -14.85
CA PRO A 55 0.35 4.96 -14.48
C PRO A 55 1.45 6.04 -14.48
N PRO A 56 1.14 7.28 -14.91
CA PRO A 56 2.12 8.34 -15.04
C PRO A 56 2.77 8.72 -13.71
N ASP A 57 4.02 9.18 -13.74
CA ASP A 57 4.70 9.68 -12.54
C ASP A 57 4.50 11.19 -12.34
N PRO A 58 4.22 11.67 -11.10
CA PRO A 58 3.87 10.88 -9.91
C PRO A 58 2.39 10.45 -9.94
N TRP A 59 2.11 9.19 -9.61
CA TRP A 59 0.76 8.68 -9.43
C TRP A 59 0.54 8.28 -7.98
N TYR A 60 -0.65 8.58 -7.45
CA TYR A 60 -1.13 8.12 -6.16
C TYR A 60 -2.59 7.71 -6.28
N ALA A 61 -2.94 6.53 -5.78
CA ALA A 61 -4.33 6.07 -5.74
C ALA A 61 -5.20 7.01 -4.88
N ALA A 62 -6.50 7.04 -5.16
CA ALA A 62 -7.43 7.88 -4.41
C ALA A 62 -7.44 7.57 -2.90
N SER A 63 -7.30 6.29 -2.54
CA SER A 63 -7.17 5.86 -1.16
C SER A 63 -5.89 6.38 -0.49
N ASP A 64 -4.75 6.37 -1.19
CA ASP A 64 -3.49 6.94 -0.71
C ASP A 64 -3.60 8.45 -0.48
N GLN A 65 -4.15 9.18 -1.44
CA GLN A 65 -4.35 10.63 -1.30
C GLN A 65 -5.28 10.96 -0.13
N THR A 66 -6.37 10.20 0.02
CA THR A 66 -7.31 10.35 1.13
C THR A 66 -6.62 10.12 2.47
N GLU A 67 -5.84 9.05 2.61
CA GLU A 67 -5.10 8.75 3.83
C GLU A 67 -4.11 9.87 4.17
N MET A 68 -3.32 10.32 3.19
CA MET A 68 -2.30 11.35 3.39
C MET A 68 -2.91 12.72 3.72
N VAL A 69 -4.03 13.09 3.09
CA VAL A 69 -4.76 14.33 3.40
C VAL A 69 -5.38 14.27 4.79
N ALA A 70 -6.06 13.18 5.14
CA ALA A 70 -6.67 13.00 6.46
C ALA A 70 -5.61 13.04 7.56
N LEU A 71 -4.46 12.38 7.36
CA LEU A 71 -3.36 12.40 8.32
C LEU A 71 -2.75 13.80 8.47
N THR A 72 -2.60 14.54 7.35
CA THR A 72 -2.14 15.92 7.38
C THR A 72 -3.07 16.82 8.21
N LEU A 73 -4.39 16.64 8.06
CA LEU A 73 -5.39 17.37 8.84
C LEU A 73 -5.34 17.00 10.33
N LEU A 74 -5.26 15.70 10.65
CA LEU A 74 -5.19 15.20 12.03
C LEU A 74 -3.93 15.66 12.79
N ARG A 75 -2.82 15.90 12.06
CA ARG A 75 -1.59 16.49 12.62
C ARG A 75 -1.75 17.98 12.96
N GLN A 76 -2.68 18.67 12.32
CA GLN A 76 -2.89 20.12 12.50
C GLN A 76 -3.92 20.41 13.59
N ALA A 77 -4.96 19.58 13.70
CA ALA A 77 -6.02 19.76 14.67
C ALA A 77 -6.75 18.45 14.99
N ALA A 78 -7.40 18.42 16.15
CA ALA A 78 -8.40 17.40 16.45
C ALA A 78 -9.74 17.75 15.79
N PHE A 79 -10.48 16.73 15.37
CA PHE A 79 -11.83 16.87 14.82
C PHE A 79 -12.85 16.31 15.81
N PRO A 80 -14.07 16.86 15.89
CA PRO A 80 -15.08 16.36 16.82
C PRO A 80 -15.65 14.99 16.39
N ASP A 81 -15.74 14.72 15.09
CA ASP A 81 -16.31 13.49 14.53
C ASP A 81 -15.77 13.21 13.12
N LEU A 82 -16.19 12.08 12.55
CA LEU A 82 -15.83 11.64 11.20
C LEU A 82 -16.37 12.59 10.12
N ASP A 83 -17.50 13.25 10.36
CA ASP A 83 -18.19 14.07 9.37
C ASP A 83 -17.42 15.36 9.11
N GLN A 84 -16.91 15.98 10.17
CA GLN A 84 -16.03 17.15 10.07
C GLN A 84 -14.69 16.80 9.43
N LEU A 85 -14.12 15.63 9.75
CA LEU A 85 -12.91 15.16 9.08
C LEU A 85 -13.17 14.88 7.58
N ALA A 86 -14.30 14.27 7.24
CA ALA A 86 -14.70 13.99 5.86
C ALA A 86 -14.90 15.27 5.05
N TRP A 87 -15.59 16.26 5.63
CA TRP A 87 -15.76 17.56 5.02
C TRP A 87 -14.41 18.25 4.76
N ALA A 88 -13.56 18.33 5.78
CA ALA A 88 -12.24 18.94 5.65
C ALA A 88 -11.34 18.21 4.63
N THR A 89 -11.41 16.88 4.59
CA THR A 89 -10.68 16.04 3.63
C THR A 89 -11.17 16.30 2.20
N THR A 90 -12.49 16.35 2.00
CA THR A 90 -13.14 16.64 0.71
C THR A 90 -12.70 18.00 0.16
N LEU A 91 -12.62 19.03 1.01
CA LEU A 91 -12.17 20.37 0.62
C LEU A 91 -10.70 20.45 0.21
N ARG A 92 -9.90 19.43 0.53
CA ARG A 92 -8.45 19.37 0.24
C ARG A 92 -8.12 18.43 -0.91
N LEU A 93 -8.99 17.48 -1.23
CA LEU A 93 -8.83 16.58 -2.38
C LEU A 93 -9.25 17.26 -3.69
N PRO A 94 -8.75 16.81 -4.84
CA PRO A 94 -9.30 17.18 -6.14
C PRO A 94 -10.81 16.92 -6.18
N LEU A 95 -11.59 17.78 -6.86
CA LEU A 95 -13.07 17.72 -6.87
C LEU A 95 -13.64 16.37 -7.35
N GLU A 96 -12.88 15.64 -8.16
CA GLU A 96 -13.23 14.33 -8.71
C GLU A 96 -12.96 13.17 -7.75
N MET A 97 -12.38 13.47 -6.58
CA MET A 97 -11.87 12.50 -5.61
C MET A 97 -12.51 12.70 -4.25
N ALA A 98 -13.85 12.67 -4.18
CA ALA A 98 -14.53 12.63 -2.90
C ALA A 98 -14.06 11.39 -2.11
N PRO A 99 -13.72 11.54 -0.82
CA PRO A 99 -13.20 10.43 -0.04
C PRO A 99 -14.31 9.37 0.14
N ASP A 100 -13.96 8.11 -0.09
CA ASP A 100 -14.82 7.00 0.29
C ASP A 100 -14.99 7.01 1.82
N ARG A 101 -16.23 7.08 2.29
CA ARG A 101 -16.52 7.31 3.71
C ARG A 101 -16.20 6.09 4.57
N PRO A 102 -16.53 4.85 4.18
CA PRO A 102 -15.96 3.63 4.75
C PRO A 102 -14.43 3.65 4.84
N TRP A 103 -13.72 3.97 3.76
CA TRP A 103 -12.25 4.10 3.80
C TRP A 103 -11.79 5.12 4.83
N LEU A 104 -12.36 6.33 4.83
CA LEU A 104 -11.98 7.38 5.76
C LEU A 104 -12.27 6.98 7.22
N ALA A 105 -13.34 6.24 7.48
CA ALA A 105 -13.62 5.69 8.80
C ALA A 105 -12.53 4.71 9.25
N ALA A 106 -12.08 3.82 8.35
CA ALA A 106 -10.98 2.90 8.62
C ALA A 106 -9.67 3.65 8.88
N VAL A 107 -9.38 4.70 8.09
CA VAL A 107 -8.22 5.59 8.32
C VAL A 107 -8.32 6.22 9.71
N ALA A 108 -9.44 6.88 10.03
CA ALA A 108 -9.62 7.52 11.33
C ALA A 108 -9.45 6.53 12.50
N ALA A 109 -10.06 5.34 12.41
CA ALA A 109 -9.93 4.30 13.43
C ALA A 109 -8.49 3.81 13.63
N SER A 110 -7.67 3.85 12.57
CA SER A 110 -6.27 3.46 12.64
C SER A 110 -5.41 4.53 13.33
N TYR A 111 -5.61 5.81 13.01
CA TYR A 111 -4.74 6.91 13.44
C TYR A 111 -5.19 7.63 14.71
N THR A 112 -6.40 7.37 15.21
CA THR A 112 -6.99 8.12 16.32
C THR A 112 -7.37 7.25 17.50
N ASP A 113 -7.43 7.87 18.69
CA ASP A 113 -7.92 7.22 19.90
C ASP A 113 -9.46 7.25 19.97
N ALA A 114 -10.03 6.20 20.56
CA ALA A 114 -11.47 6.15 20.87
C ALA A 114 -11.77 7.08 22.07
N GLY A 115 -11.90 8.38 21.80
CA GLY A 115 -12.16 9.41 22.82
C GLY A 115 -13.22 10.41 22.38
N ALA A 116 -13.28 11.55 23.08
CA ALA A 116 -14.13 12.68 22.72
C ALA A 116 -13.54 13.41 21.49
N GLY A 117 -13.69 12.80 20.32
CA GLY A 117 -13.22 13.30 19.03
C GLY A 117 -12.05 12.51 18.44
N LEU A 118 -11.76 12.84 17.19
CA LEU A 118 -10.69 12.28 16.38
C LEU A 118 -9.41 13.09 16.59
N ARG A 119 -8.51 12.56 17.41
CA ARG A 119 -7.19 13.12 17.66
C ARG A 119 -6.12 12.11 17.28
N LEU A 120 -5.07 12.57 16.61
CA LEU A 120 -3.91 11.74 16.28
C LEU A 120 -3.34 11.11 17.56
N ARG A 121 -3.03 9.81 17.49
CA ARG A 121 -2.40 9.12 18.60
C ARG A 121 -1.01 9.69 18.88
N PRO A 122 -0.57 9.80 20.14
CA PRO A 122 0.74 10.34 20.47
C PRO A 122 1.90 9.58 19.82
N GLU A 123 1.78 8.28 19.59
CA GLU A 123 2.79 7.47 18.89
C GLU A 123 2.84 7.74 17.37
N ASP A 124 1.79 8.35 16.80
CA ASP A 124 1.68 8.67 15.38
C ASP A 124 2.15 10.08 15.02
N GLU A 125 2.66 10.81 16.02
CA GLU A 125 3.32 12.09 15.80
C GLU A 125 4.50 11.98 14.82
N PRO A 126 4.68 12.93 13.88
CA PRO A 126 5.64 12.81 12.78
C PRO A 126 7.07 12.53 13.24
N ASP A 127 7.55 13.23 14.27
CA ASP A 127 8.92 13.10 14.75
C ASP A 127 9.15 11.76 15.45
N ARG A 128 8.15 11.27 16.18
CA ARG A 128 8.21 9.94 16.83
C ARG A 128 8.23 8.82 15.81
N ARG A 129 7.35 8.86 14.80
CA ARG A 129 7.35 7.85 13.73
C ARG A 129 8.61 7.93 12.88
N ARG A 130 9.12 9.12 12.58
CA ARG A 130 10.39 9.27 11.84
C ARG A 130 11.57 8.67 12.61
N ALA A 131 11.65 8.95 13.91
CA ALA A 131 12.69 8.38 14.76
C ALA A 131 12.58 6.85 14.86
N GLU A 132 11.36 6.33 15.03
CA GLU A 132 11.11 4.89 15.11
C GLU A 132 11.48 4.16 13.81
N LEU A 133 11.12 4.71 12.65
CA LEU A 133 11.47 4.13 11.35
C LEU A 133 12.99 4.13 11.13
N ALA A 134 13.68 5.21 11.50
CA ALA A 134 15.13 5.30 11.40
C ALA A 134 15.84 4.30 12.32
N GLU A 135 15.34 4.13 13.55
CA GLU A 135 15.83 3.12 14.49
C GLU A 135 15.69 1.71 13.91
N LEU A 136 14.51 1.34 13.42
CA LEU A 136 14.26 0.03 12.81
C LEU A 136 15.14 -0.19 11.57
N ALA A 137 15.35 0.84 10.75
CA ALA A 137 16.24 0.76 9.59
C ALA A 137 17.69 0.45 10.00
N HIS A 138 18.20 1.14 11.03
CA HIS A 138 19.54 0.89 11.55
C HIS A 138 19.69 -0.51 12.16
N LEU A 139 18.66 -1.00 12.88
CA LEU A 139 18.69 -2.35 13.44
C LEU A 139 18.70 -3.42 12.34
N LEU A 140 17.88 -3.26 11.30
CA LEU A 140 17.89 -4.14 10.13
C LEU A 140 19.20 -4.09 9.36
N LEU A 141 19.82 -2.91 9.22
CA LEU A 141 21.15 -2.78 8.63
C LEU A 141 22.16 -3.62 9.40
N ALA A 142 22.21 -3.44 10.73
CA ALA A 142 23.15 -4.15 11.59
C ALA A 142 22.90 -5.67 11.58
N GLN A 143 21.64 -6.10 11.56
CA GLN A 143 21.28 -7.52 11.46
C GLN A 143 21.75 -8.12 10.13
N GLY A 144 21.49 -7.45 9.01
CA GLY A 144 21.91 -7.92 7.70
C GLY A 144 23.43 -8.05 7.59
N GLN A 145 24.17 -7.07 8.11
CA GLN A 145 25.63 -7.11 8.15
C GLN A 145 26.17 -8.25 9.03
N ALA A 146 25.56 -8.47 10.21
CA ALA A 146 25.92 -9.57 11.10
C ALA A 146 25.69 -10.95 10.44
N MET A 147 24.67 -11.06 9.58
CA MET A 147 24.36 -12.24 8.77
C MET A 147 25.23 -12.39 7.50
N GLY A 148 26.18 -11.48 7.27
CA GLY A 148 27.09 -11.53 6.13
C GLY A 148 26.49 -11.01 4.82
N PHE A 149 25.43 -10.20 4.87
CA PHE A 149 24.90 -9.49 3.71
C PHE A 149 25.61 -8.14 3.49
N GLU A 150 25.67 -7.74 2.23
CA GLU A 150 25.88 -6.36 1.82
C GLU A 150 24.55 -5.62 2.02
N ALA A 151 24.40 -4.99 3.19
CA ALA A 151 23.18 -4.28 3.55
C ALA A 151 23.34 -2.76 3.41
N ALA A 152 22.30 -2.11 2.88
CA ALA A 152 22.21 -0.66 2.75
C ALA A 152 20.80 -0.17 3.09
N HIS A 153 20.68 1.09 3.53
CA HIS A 153 19.40 1.72 3.78
C HIS A 153 19.40 3.19 3.34
N TRP A 154 18.22 3.70 2.99
CA TRP A 154 18.00 5.10 2.68
C TRP A 154 16.58 5.51 3.05
N ALA A 155 16.39 6.82 3.25
CA ALA A 155 15.08 7.40 3.47
C ALA A 155 14.45 7.83 2.15
N GLU A 156 13.16 7.54 2.00
CA GLU A 156 12.28 8.15 1.00
C GLU A 156 11.24 9.02 1.74
N ALA A 157 10.38 9.74 0.99
CA ALA A 157 9.51 10.78 1.57
C ALA A 157 8.69 10.31 2.79
N GLU A 158 8.06 9.14 2.71
CA GLU A 158 7.13 8.63 3.75
C GLU A 158 7.57 7.28 4.36
N HIS A 159 8.74 6.78 3.99
CA HIS A 159 9.19 5.45 4.40
C HIS A 159 10.71 5.30 4.30
N TRP A 160 11.24 4.25 4.94
CA TRP A 160 12.64 3.83 4.77
C TRP A 160 12.72 2.56 3.93
N VAL A 161 13.82 2.42 3.21
CA VAL A 161 14.16 1.20 2.49
C VAL A 161 15.41 0.61 3.12
N VAL A 162 15.40 -0.70 3.34
CA VAL A 162 16.59 -1.48 3.63
C VAL A 162 16.70 -2.58 2.59
N GLU A 163 17.85 -2.71 1.94
CA GLU A 163 18.14 -3.79 1.00
C GLU A 163 19.30 -4.64 1.53
N TRP A 164 19.15 -5.96 1.43
CA TRP A 164 20.19 -6.93 1.72
C TRP A 164 20.57 -7.65 0.44
N GLN A 165 21.85 -7.64 0.12
CA GLN A 165 22.42 -8.29 -1.06
C GLN A 165 23.48 -9.30 -0.67
N ARG A 166 23.67 -10.33 -1.49
CA ARG A 166 24.77 -11.29 -1.34
C ARG A 166 25.27 -11.66 -2.72
N GLN A 167 26.57 -11.49 -2.96
CA GLN A 167 27.19 -11.79 -4.27
C GLN A 167 26.50 -11.05 -5.43
N GLY A 168 26.14 -9.78 -5.21
CA GLY A 168 25.45 -8.95 -6.21
C GLY A 168 23.98 -9.29 -6.48
N GLN A 169 23.39 -10.25 -5.73
CA GLN A 169 21.98 -10.61 -5.85
C GLN A 169 21.18 -10.03 -4.68
N ARG A 170 20.03 -9.41 -4.96
CA ARG A 170 19.08 -8.96 -3.94
C ARG A 170 18.43 -10.16 -3.27
N ARG A 171 18.63 -10.29 -1.95
CA ARG A 171 18.08 -11.38 -1.14
C ARG A 171 16.86 -10.95 -0.35
N ALA A 172 16.88 -9.74 0.21
CA ALA A 172 15.72 -9.18 0.89
C ALA A 172 15.60 -7.68 0.67
N SER A 173 14.37 -7.17 0.61
CA SER A 173 14.07 -5.74 0.70
C SER A 173 12.99 -5.49 1.72
N PHE A 174 13.20 -4.45 2.53
CA PHE A 174 12.29 -4.04 3.60
C PHE A 174 11.81 -2.62 3.30
N THR A 175 10.50 -2.44 3.29
CA THR A 175 9.83 -1.15 3.28
C THR A 175 9.34 -0.86 4.68
N LEU A 176 9.96 0.08 5.39
CA LEU A 176 9.49 0.48 6.71
C LEU A 176 8.64 1.74 6.57
N ALA A 177 7.34 1.65 6.84
CA ALA A 177 6.44 2.78 6.65
C ALA A 177 5.52 2.99 7.86
N ALA A 178 5.06 4.23 8.06
CA ALA A 178 4.07 4.57 9.09
C ALA A 178 2.63 4.62 8.55
N VAL A 179 2.50 4.59 7.21
CA VAL A 179 1.24 4.74 6.46
C VAL A 179 1.03 3.57 5.51
N THR A 180 -0.22 3.31 5.12
CA THR A 180 -0.56 2.33 4.07
C THR A 180 -0.61 2.93 2.68
N ALA A 181 -0.41 4.25 2.55
CA ALA A 181 -0.40 5.01 1.31
C ALA A 181 0.84 4.71 0.43
N LEU A 182 0.97 3.47 -0.03
CA LEU A 182 2.14 2.94 -0.75
C LEU A 182 1.76 2.22 -2.05
N THR A 183 0.59 2.54 -2.62
CA THR A 183 0.10 1.89 -3.84
C THR A 183 1.13 1.92 -4.96
N PRO A 184 1.82 3.05 -5.25
CA PRO A 184 2.82 3.09 -6.33
C PRO A 184 3.96 2.11 -6.11
N ARG A 185 4.38 1.92 -4.85
CA ARG A 185 5.50 1.03 -4.53
C ARG A 185 5.11 -0.44 -4.62
N VAL A 186 3.95 -0.80 -4.09
CA VAL A 186 3.42 -2.17 -4.17
C VAL A 186 3.14 -2.52 -5.64
N TRP A 187 2.51 -1.61 -6.39
CA TRP A 187 2.16 -1.78 -7.80
C TRP A 187 3.39 -1.97 -8.71
N ARG A 188 4.39 -1.10 -8.59
CA ARG A 188 5.60 -1.17 -9.43
C ARG A 188 6.49 -2.37 -9.14
N SER A 189 6.29 -3.01 -7.99
CA SER A 189 7.07 -4.17 -7.55
C SER A 189 6.38 -5.51 -7.80
N ARG A 190 5.40 -5.55 -8.72
CA ARG A 190 4.60 -6.76 -9.04
C ARG A 190 5.37 -7.90 -9.71
N ALA A 191 6.58 -7.66 -10.21
CA ALA A 191 7.39 -8.72 -10.80
C ALA A 191 8.11 -9.53 -9.71
N LEU A 192 7.81 -10.82 -9.61
CA LEU A 192 8.54 -11.73 -8.74
C LEU A 192 10.02 -11.80 -9.16
N ILE A 193 10.92 -11.68 -8.19
CA ILE A 193 12.35 -11.92 -8.41
C ILE A 193 12.69 -13.21 -7.64
N PRO A 194 13.07 -14.30 -8.32
CA PRO A 194 13.39 -15.56 -7.64
C PRO A 194 14.46 -15.38 -6.56
N GLY A 195 14.20 -15.91 -5.36
CA GLY A 195 15.13 -15.83 -4.22
C GLY A 195 15.21 -14.47 -3.52
N HIS A 196 14.35 -13.51 -3.90
CA HIS A 196 14.24 -12.19 -3.28
C HIS A 196 12.96 -12.08 -2.45
N SER A 197 13.10 -11.92 -1.15
CA SER A 197 11.99 -11.67 -0.22
C SER A 197 11.67 -10.19 -0.11
N ARG A 198 10.39 -9.82 -0.20
CA ARG A 198 9.94 -8.43 -0.04
C ARG A 198 9.07 -8.28 1.20
N PHE A 199 9.46 -7.38 2.08
CA PHE A 199 8.72 -7.12 3.31
C PHE A 199 8.17 -5.70 3.34
N LEU A 200 6.88 -5.55 3.62
CA LEU A 200 6.28 -4.27 4.01
C LEU A 200 6.06 -4.27 5.52
N VAL A 201 6.83 -3.48 6.23
CA VAL A 201 6.84 -3.43 7.69
C VAL A 201 6.07 -2.19 8.16
N LEU A 202 5.05 -2.40 9.00
CA LEU A 202 4.10 -1.38 9.43
C LEU A 202 3.83 -1.43 10.94
N PRO A 203 3.38 -0.33 11.57
CA PRO A 203 2.86 -0.36 12.93
C PRO A 203 1.70 -1.34 13.06
N GLY A 204 1.60 -2.04 14.19
CA GLY A 204 0.49 -2.97 14.44
C GLY A 204 -0.90 -2.30 14.36
N SER A 205 -0.99 -1.02 14.68
CA SER A 205 -2.23 -0.21 14.55
C SER A 205 -2.70 -0.05 13.11
N ARG A 206 -1.85 -0.31 12.11
CA ARG A 206 -2.20 -0.28 10.68
C ARG A 206 -2.73 -1.62 10.16
N ALA A 207 -2.74 -2.67 10.99
CA ALA A 207 -3.16 -4.00 10.54
C ALA A 207 -4.59 -4.01 9.99
N SER A 208 -5.55 -3.43 10.72
CA SER A 208 -6.95 -3.36 10.28
C SER A 208 -7.13 -2.49 9.05
N LEU A 209 -6.36 -1.40 8.92
CA LEU A 209 -6.42 -0.52 7.74
C LEU A 209 -5.89 -1.24 6.49
N LEU A 210 -4.78 -1.96 6.65
CA LEU A 210 -4.20 -2.79 5.59
C LEU A 210 -5.13 -3.94 5.20
N GLN A 211 -5.76 -4.63 6.17
CA GLN A 211 -6.74 -5.67 5.88
C GLN A 211 -7.92 -5.11 5.10
N TRP A 212 -8.49 -3.98 5.54
CA TRP A 212 -9.57 -3.31 4.82
C TRP A 212 -9.16 -3.02 3.37
N ARG A 213 -7.92 -2.59 3.16
CA ARG A 213 -7.37 -2.30 1.83
C ARG A 213 -7.28 -3.55 0.97
N PHE A 214 -6.95 -4.72 1.50
CA PHE A 214 -7.02 -5.97 0.73
C PHE A 214 -8.46 -6.36 0.39
N ASP A 215 -9.37 -6.19 1.33
CA ASP A 215 -10.76 -6.61 1.15
C ASP A 215 -11.51 -5.72 0.14
N HIS A 216 -11.10 -4.46 -0.03
CA HIS A 216 -11.86 -3.46 -0.82
C HIS A 216 -11.06 -2.83 -1.97
N HIS A 217 -9.75 -3.05 -2.07
CA HIS A 217 -8.94 -2.58 -3.20
C HIS A 217 -8.28 -3.76 -3.93
N PRO A 218 -8.93 -4.28 -5.01
CA PRO A 218 -8.44 -5.43 -5.79
C PRO A 218 -6.99 -5.26 -6.26
N LEU A 219 -6.63 -4.02 -6.62
CA LEU A 219 -5.26 -3.66 -7.03
C LEU A 219 -4.21 -4.00 -5.98
N TRP A 220 -4.52 -3.79 -4.70
CA TRP A 220 -3.60 -4.09 -3.60
C TRP A 220 -3.43 -5.58 -3.38
N ALA A 221 -4.54 -6.33 -3.42
CA ALA A 221 -4.50 -7.78 -3.30
C ALA A 221 -3.69 -8.42 -4.44
N SER A 222 -3.99 -8.06 -5.70
CA SER A 222 -3.28 -8.53 -6.88
C SER A 222 -1.77 -8.18 -6.84
N ALA A 223 -1.44 -6.93 -6.55
CA ALA A 223 -0.06 -6.46 -6.56
C ALA A 223 0.78 -7.04 -5.41
N ALA A 224 0.18 -7.21 -4.23
CA ALA A 224 0.82 -7.87 -3.12
C ALA A 224 1.13 -9.34 -3.44
N ALA A 225 0.15 -10.07 -4.00
CA ALA A 225 0.29 -11.47 -4.36
C ALA A 225 1.36 -11.66 -5.45
N SER A 226 1.23 -10.92 -6.56
CA SER A 226 2.15 -11.03 -7.70
C SER A 226 3.57 -10.56 -7.36
N GLY A 227 3.68 -9.52 -6.52
CA GLY A 227 4.95 -8.99 -6.04
C GLY A 227 5.65 -9.84 -4.97
N GLY A 228 4.99 -10.88 -4.43
CA GLY A 228 5.53 -11.69 -3.34
C GLY A 228 5.78 -10.87 -2.07
N TRP A 229 4.88 -9.93 -1.75
CA TRP A 229 4.99 -9.08 -0.57
C TRP A 229 4.55 -9.81 0.69
N THR A 230 5.36 -9.70 1.74
CA THR A 230 5.02 -10.16 3.09
C THR A 230 4.88 -8.96 4.03
N PHE A 231 3.76 -8.86 4.74
CA PHE A 231 3.46 -7.71 5.59
C PHE A 231 3.82 -8.02 7.02
N VAL A 232 4.65 -7.21 7.68
CA VAL A 232 5.22 -7.52 8.99
C VAL A 232 4.90 -6.40 9.99
N LYS A 233 4.51 -6.77 11.22
CA LYS A 233 4.30 -5.78 12.29
C LYS A 233 5.63 -5.31 12.86
N PHE A 234 5.72 -4.04 13.25
CA PHE A 234 6.90 -3.51 13.95
C PHE A 234 7.30 -4.33 15.18
N ARG A 235 6.32 -4.81 15.95
CA ARG A 235 6.58 -5.66 17.13
C ARG A 235 7.28 -6.97 16.76
N HIS A 236 6.82 -7.65 15.71
CA HIS A 236 7.39 -8.91 15.26
C HIS A 236 8.81 -8.71 14.75
N LEU A 237 9.04 -7.65 13.96
CA LEU A 237 10.38 -7.30 13.52
C LEU A 237 11.31 -7.06 14.72
N ARG A 238 10.88 -6.34 15.76
CA ARG A 238 11.69 -6.11 16.96
C ARG A 238 12.02 -7.40 17.72
N GLU A 239 11.03 -8.27 17.87
CA GLU A 239 11.20 -9.58 18.49
C GLU A 239 12.25 -10.40 17.71
N MET A 240 12.16 -10.41 16.38
CA MET A 240 13.13 -11.08 15.48
C MET A 240 14.53 -10.45 15.50
N LEU A 241 14.64 -9.14 15.68
CA LEU A 241 15.93 -8.43 15.76
C LEU A 241 16.65 -8.62 17.11
N ALA A 242 15.94 -9.11 18.13
CA ALA A 242 16.54 -9.45 19.41
C ALA A 242 17.36 -10.76 19.34
N ASP A 243 17.03 -11.65 18.41
CA ASP A 243 17.77 -12.87 18.15
C ASP A 243 18.83 -12.64 17.05
N ARG A 244 20.10 -12.82 17.39
CA ARG A 244 21.24 -12.52 16.52
C ARG A 244 21.95 -13.75 15.98
N ASP A 245 21.58 -14.95 16.44
CA ASP A 245 22.31 -16.19 16.14
C ASP A 245 21.43 -17.17 15.37
N THR A 246 20.87 -16.70 14.24
CA THR A 246 20.02 -17.50 13.36
C THR A 246 20.59 -17.49 11.95
N ASP A 247 20.51 -18.64 11.28
CA ASP A 247 20.80 -18.75 9.85
C ASP A 247 19.95 -17.73 9.06
N PRO A 248 20.53 -17.00 8.08
CA PRO A 248 19.82 -15.94 7.39
C PRO A 248 18.54 -16.38 6.66
N ASP A 249 18.55 -17.57 6.05
CA ASP A 249 17.40 -18.07 5.30
C ASP A 249 16.29 -18.49 6.28
N ILE A 250 16.66 -19.08 7.42
CA ILE A 250 15.71 -19.39 8.51
C ILE A 250 15.12 -18.09 9.09
N TRP A 251 15.94 -17.08 9.32
CA TRP A 251 15.49 -15.81 9.89
C TRP A 251 14.49 -15.10 8.97
N LEU A 252 14.77 -15.05 7.66
CA LEU A 252 13.85 -14.47 6.66
C LEU A 252 12.53 -15.26 6.58
N ALA A 253 12.59 -16.59 6.65
CA ALA A 253 11.40 -17.42 6.68
C ALA A 253 10.55 -17.18 7.94
N HIS A 254 11.17 -17.09 9.12
CA HIS A 254 10.50 -16.82 10.39
C HIS A 254 9.89 -15.41 10.45
N LEU A 255 10.56 -14.42 9.85
CA LEU A 255 10.02 -13.07 9.76
C LEU A 255 8.65 -13.05 9.04
N GLY A 256 8.45 -13.96 8.07
CA GLY A 256 7.20 -14.07 7.33
C GLY A 256 6.05 -14.79 8.06
N LEU A 257 6.27 -15.33 9.27
CA LEU A 257 5.26 -16.13 9.97
C LEU A 257 4.21 -15.32 10.74
N ASP A 258 4.53 -14.14 11.30
CA ASP A 258 3.53 -13.20 11.87
C ASP A 258 3.20 -12.12 10.84
N ALA A 259 2.63 -12.57 9.72
CA ALA A 259 2.14 -11.67 8.70
C ALA A 259 0.98 -10.84 9.26
N VAL A 260 0.97 -9.53 8.96
CA VAL A 260 -0.11 -8.60 9.32
C VAL A 260 -1.44 -9.08 8.74
N THR A 261 -1.38 -9.74 7.59
CA THR A 261 -2.53 -10.27 6.86
C THR A 261 -2.19 -11.66 6.33
N THR A 262 -3.15 -12.57 6.40
CA THR A 262 -3.15 -13.78 5.58
C THR A 262 -3.58 -13.35 4.19
N ALA A 263 -2.68 -12.78 3.41
CA ALA A 263 -2.92 -12.57 1.97
C ALA A 263 -3.02 -13.95 1.32
N HIS A 264 -4.24 -14.47 1.34
CA HIS A 264 -4.73 -15.75 0.84
C HIS A 264 -4.04 -17.04 1.31
N GLY A 265 -4.85 -17.86 1.97
CA GLY A 265 -4.57 -19.26 2.17
C GLY A 265 -4.55 -20.01 0.84
N GLU A 266 -3.34 -20.26 0.34
CA GLU A 266 -3.02 -21.57 -0.21
C GLU A 266 -2.02 -22.23 0.73
N GLN A 267 -2.55 -22.69 1.85
CA GLN A 267 -2.11 -23.98 2.35
C GLN A 267 -2.18 -24.93 1.15
N MET A 268 -1.03 -25.43 0.70
CA MET A 268 -0.92 -26.47 -0.32
C MET A 268 -2.09 -27.46 -0.15
N ARG A 269 -3.10 -27.38 -1.02
CA ARG A 269 -3.99 -28.50 -1.24
C ARG A 269 -3.14 -29.52 -1.99
N LEU A 270 -2.44 -30.35 -1.23
CA LEU A 270 -1.99 -31.66 -1.68
C LEU A 270 -3.23 -32.44 -2.09
N PHE A 271 -3.60 -32.40 -3.37
CA PHE A 271 -4.23 -33.49 -4.14
C PHE A 271 -3.94 -33.28 -5.63
#